data_AF-A0A1H5WEQ7-F1
#
_entry.id   AF-A0A1H5WEQ7-F1
#
_cell.length_a   1.000
_cell.length_b   1.000
_cell.length_c   1.000
_cell.angle_alpha   90.00
_cell.angle_beta   90.00
_cell.angle_gamma   90.00
#
_symmetry.space_group_name_H-M   'P 1'
#
loop_
_entity.id
_entity.type
_entity.pdbx_description
1 polymer ?
#
loop_
_entity_poly.entity_id
_entity_poly.type
_entity_poly.pdbx_seq_one_letter_code
_entity_poly.pdbx_strand_id
1 'polypeptide(L)'
;MNKIKFLMLAMMAFVASATFTACNDDDDNKTQSNYEKYQQAVNETVKTQKSSNKVILLVAFGSTWEQAYDTFDKVVEDYKANFSGWDVYLSFSSAICINNARAGENVDPKDYYDPEHWLTAIGLAGYQQVVVQSLQVIPGEEYRRVRDSYVKDFMNNRNGDFTDEYMKSLDLNVVVGTPLMAEESDAQILATTLNNEADVKAAVAQGIVAFMGHGNPEGYDYYGGNVRYLQLENYLRAINTNYYVGTVDMEDTYVDNVLEHVAGGKFDIAVGDVTITMNYTANNAKKAQLYPLMSIAGDHAHNDMADDEDDESWYSMFNAAGIATEAYETNYTEACWKKYKSGEEYIPGLAERSAVRKLWMNHTREAIAKLGTEAALSTPTTAPEE
;
A
#
# COMPACT_ATOMS: atom_id res chain seq x y z
N MET A 1 -25.17 -20.82 -18.94
CA MET A 1 -26.03 -19.63 -18.77
C MET A 1 -25.63 -19.07 -17.42
N ASN A 2 -24.95 -17.93 -17.24
CA ASN A 2 -24.84 -16.67 -17.98
C ASN A 2 -23.38 -16.15 -17.82
N LYS A 3 -22.61 -15.97 -18.89
CA LYS A 3 -22.34 -14.71 -19.63
C LYS A 3 -21.66 -13.59 -18.82
N ILE A 4 -20.33 -13.66 -18.85
CA ILE A 4 -19.35 -12.57 -18.67
C ILE A 4 -19.67 -11.41 -19.62
N LYS A 5 -19.66 -10.17 -19.11
CA LYS A 5 -19.73 -8.94 -19.92
C LYS A 5 -18.39 -8.21 -19.88
N PHE A 6 -17.56 -8.46 -20.90
CA PHE A 6 -16.53 -7.51 -21.33
C PHE A 6 -17.22 -6.47 -22.24
N LEU A 7 -17.08 -5.18 -21.93
CA LEU A 7 -17.51 -4.11 -22.81
C LEU A 7 -16.27 -3.46 -23.46
N MET A 8 -15.84 -4.03 -24.59
CA MET A 8 -15.12 -3.28 -25.62
C MET A 8 -16.15 -2.46 -26.40
N LEU A 9 -15.98 -1.14 -26.44
CA LEU A 9 -16.70 -0.30 -27.42
C LEU A 9 -15.72 0.17 -28.49
N ALA A 10 -15.77 -0.49 -29.63
CA ALA A 10 -15.25 0.03 -30.89
C ALA A 10 -16.20 1.10 -31.43
N MET A 11 -15.67 2.24 -31.89
CA MET A 11 -16.44 3.19 -32.69
C MET A 11 -15.74 3.41 -34.04
N MET A 12 -16.46 3.06 -35.09
CA MET A 12 -16.09 3.21 -36.50
C MET A 12 -16.02 4.68 -36.91
N ALA A 13 -15.07 4.95 -37.79
CA ALA A 13 -14.87 6.19 -38.52
C ALA A 13 -16.07 6.56 -39.41
N PHE A 14 -16.42 7.84 -39.42
CA PHE A 14 -17.11 8.49 -40.54
C PHE A 14 -16.23 9.65 -41.03
N VAL A 15 -15.72 9.50 -42.24
CA VAL A 15 -15.02 10.56 -42.98
C VAL A 15 -16.08 11.37 -43.72
N ALA A 16 -16.25 12.64 -43.35
CA ALA A 16 -16.91 13.63 -44.19
C ALA A 16 -15.94 14.81 -44.35
N SER A 17 -15.41 14.94 -45.55
CA SER A 17 -14.55 16.03 -45.99
C SER A 17 -15.38 17.31 -46.19
N ALA A 18 -15.00 18.38 -45.49
CA ALA A 18 -15.36 19.74 -45.84
C ALA A 18 -14.13 20.66 -45.64
N THR A 19 -13.84 21.41 -46.69
CA THR A 19 -12.66 22.25 -46.88
C THR A 19 -12.79 23.65 -46.29
N PHE A 20 -11.68 24.15 -45.74
CA PHE A 20 -11.27 25.55 -45.46
C PHE A 20 -12.19 26.47 -44.64
N THR A 21 -11.67 27.00 -43.53
CA THR A 21 -11.28 28.43 -43.39
C THR A 21 -10.38 28.55 -42.15
N ALA A 22 -9.16 29.07 -42.33
CA ALA A 22 -8.33 29.50 -41.21
C ALA A 22 -8.90 30.83 -40.70
N CYS A 23 -9.50 30.82 -39.51
CA CYS A 23 -9.76 32.01 -38.73
C CYS A 23 -8.84 31.94 -37.51
N ASN A 24 -7.91 32.89 -37.44
CA ASN A 24 -7.28 33.30 -36.18
C ASN A 24 -8.39 33.79 -35.26
N ASP A 25 -8.52 33.19 -34.09
CA ASP A 25 -9.05 33.86 -32.91
C ASP A 25 -8.03 33.69 -31.79
N ASP A 26 -7.23 34.75 -31.61
CA ASP A 26 -6.44 35.02 -30.42
C ASP A 26 -7.42 35.39 -29.29
N ASP A 27 -7.88 34.39 -28.54
CA ASP A 27 -8.53 34.58 -27.24
C ASP A 27 -7.76 33.76 -26.18
N ASP A 28 -6.66 34.35 -25.70
CA ASP A 28 -5.82 33.85 -24.60
C ASP A 28 -6.56 33.94 -23.26
N ASN A 29 -7.59 33.13 -23.07
CA ASN A 29 -8.09 32.76 -21.74
C ASN A 29 -7.56 31.37 -21.40
N LYS A 30 -6.23 31.25 -21.24
CA LYS A 30 -5.58 30.00 -20.85
C LYS A 30 -6.05 29.63 -19.43
N THR A 31 -7.08 28.79 -19.38
CA THR A 31 -7.53 28.16 -18.15
C THR A 31 -6.38 27.30 -17.63
N GLN A 32 -5.91 27.58 -16.42
CA GLN A 32 -4.83 26.83 -15.76
C GLN A 32 -5.17 25.33 -15.78
N SER A 33 -4.22 24.50 -16.22
CA SER A 33 -4.39 23.05 -16.24
C SER A 33 -4.48 22.49 -14.82
N ASN A 34 -5.11 21.32 -14.66
CA ASN A 34 -5.16 20.63 -13.37
C ASN A 34 -3.74 20.35 -12.83
N TYR A 35 -2.81 19.98 -13.72
CA TYR A 35 -1.40 19.79 -13.35
C TYR A 35 -0.80 21.05 -12.73
N GLU A 36 -0.91 22.21 -13.39
CA GLU A 36 -0.39 23.48 -12.87
C GLU A 36 -1.03 23.86 -11.54
N LYS A 37 -2.34 23.63 -11.37
CA LYS A 37 -3.05 23.89 -10.12
C LYS A 37 -2.51 23.01 -8.98
N TYR A 38 -2.35 21.72 -9.24
CA TYR A 38 -1.85 20.76 -8.26
C TYR A 38 -0.38 21.05 -7.92
N GLN A 39 0.45 21.33 -8.93
CA GLN A 39 1.84 21.69 -8.70
C GLN A 39 1.97 22.98 -7.88
N GLN A 40 1.13 23.98 -8.13
CA GLN A 40 1.11 25.22 -7.35
C GLN A 40 0.76 24.96 -5.88
N ALA A 41 -0.23 24.12 -5.62
CA ALA A 41 -0.63 23.76 -4.26
C ALA A 41 0.52 23.06 -3.51
N VAL A 42 1.15 22.05 -4.12
CA VAL A 42 2.25 21.31 -3.50
C VAL A 42 3.49 22.20 -3.31
N ASN A 43 3.80 23.07 -4.28
CA ASN A 43 4.89 24.05 -4.15
C ASN A 43 4.68 24.97 -2.95
N GLU A 44 3.47 25.49 -2.75
CA GLU A 44 3.16 26.35 -1.61
C GLU A 44 3.22 25.58 -0.28
N THR A 45 2.73 24.34 -0.24
CA THR A 45 2.88 23.47 0.94
C THR A 45 4.35 23.25 1.30
N VAL A 46 5.19 22.87 0.35
CA VAL A 46 6.62 22.64 0.62
C VAL A 46 7.32 23.93 1.03
N LYS A 47 7.04 25.06 0.34
CA LYS A 47 7.65 26.36 0.65
C LYS A 47 7.30 26.86 2.05
N THR A 48 6.08 26.61 2.51
CA THR A 48 5.60 27.06 3.84
C THR A 48 6.04 26.14 4.97
N GLN A 49 6.16 24.84 4.71
CA GLN A 49 6.48 23.84 5.74
C GLN A 49 7.96 23.49 5.84
N LYS A 50 8.77 23.79 4.81
CA LYS A 50 10.21 23.49 4.82
C LYS A 50 10.90 24.11 6.03
N SER A 51 11.49 23.25 6.85
CA SER A 51 12.26 23.62 8.04
C SER A 51 13.66 23.01 8.06
N SER A 52 13.96 22.10 7.12
CA SER A 52 15.23 21.39 7.00
C SER A 52 15.70 21.30 5.54
N ASN A 53 16.95 20.90 5.33
CA ASN A 53 17.46 20.47 4.01
C ASN A 53 17.23 18.98 3.75
N LYS A 54 16.59 18.26 4.67
CA LYS A 54 16.33 16.83 4.60
C LYS A 54 14.83 16.57 4.59
N VAL A 55 14.37 15.67 3.73
CA VAL A 55 12.95 15.34 3.59
C VAL A 55 12.70 13.84 3.51
N ILE A 56 11.65 13.39 4.19
CA ILE A 56 11.04 12.08 4.02
C ILE A 56 9.71 12.28 3.30
N LEU A 57 9.58 11.73 2.10
CA LEU A 57 8.32 11.60 1.40
C LEU A 57 7.75 10.20 1.66
N LEU A 58 6.70 10.12 2.47
CA LEU A 58 5.95 8.89 2.69
C LEU A 58 5.04 8.66 1.50
N VAL A 59 5.08 7.47 0.90
CA VAL A 59 4.24 7.13 -0.26
C VAL A 59 3.36 5.94 0.07
N ALA A 60 2.06 6.18 0.23
CA ALA A 60 1.05 5.13 0.38
C ALA A 60 0.38 4.82 -0.96
N PHE A 61 -0.33 3.69 -1.07
CA PHE A 61 -1.22 3.47 -2.20
C PHE A 61 -2.30 4.56 -2.28
N GLY A 62 -3.02 4.73 -1.16
CA GLY A 62 -4.10 5.70 -1.00
C GLY A 62 -5.36 5.06 -0.42
N SER A 63 -6.35 5.87 -0.10
CA SER A 63 -7.68 5.43 0.31
C SER A 63 -8.68 6.57 0.14
N THR A 64 -9.96 6.25 0.26
CA THR A 64 -11.10 7.19 0.29
C THR A 64 -11.86 7.13 1.61
N TRP A 65 -11.43 6.28 2.55
CA TRP A 65 -12.09 6.11 3.86
C TRP A 65 -11.52 7.04 4.91
N GLU A 66 -12.39 7.59 5.77
CA GLU A 66 -11.98 8.48 6.87
C GLU A 66 -10.98 7.79 7.79
N GLN A 67 -11.22 6.52 8.13
CA GLN A 67 -10.34 5.73 8.99
C GLN A 67 -8.91 5.72 8.46
N ALA A 68 -8.74 5.46 7.17
CA ALA A 68 -7.44 5.43 6.53
C ALA A 68 -6.76 6.81 6.57
N TYR A 69 -7.51 7.90 6.46
CA TYR A 69 -7.00 9.26 6.59
C TYR A 69 -6.48 9.55 8.01
N ASP A 70 -7.24 9.18 9.04
CA ASP A 70 -6.80 9.29 10.43
C ASP A 70 -5.52 8.48 10.68
N THR A 71 -5.43 7.30 10.07
CA THR A 71 -4.23 6.45 10.11
C THR A 71 -3.03 7.12 9.43
N PHE A 72 -3.21 7.70 8.25
CA PHE A 72 -2.14 8.40 7.56
C PHE A 72 -1.65 9.64 8.33
N ASP A 73 -2.56 10.42 8.92
CA ASP A 73 -2.21 11.54 9.79
C ASP A 73 -1.37 11.06 10.98
N LYS A 74 -1.75 9.92 11.58
CA LYS A 74 -0.98 9.31 12.67
C LYS A 74 0.40 8.82 12.22
N VAL A 75 0.50 8.21 11.04
CA VAL A 75 1.80 7.82 10.47
C VAL A 75 2.69 9.05 10.29
N VAL A 76 2.18 10.14 9.71
CA VAL A 76 2.94 11.39 9.54
C VAL A 76 3.37 11.97 10.90
N GLU A 77 2.49 11.97 11.91
CA GLU A 77 2.82 12.41 13.27
C GLU A 77 3.96 11.58 13.87
N ASP A 78 3.87 10.25 13.79
CA ASP A 78 4.89 9.35 14.34
C ASP A 78 6.23 9.51 13.61
N TYR A 79 6.23 9.72 12.30
CA TYR A 79 7.45 10.04 11.54
C TYR A 79 8.05 11.38 11.96
N LYS A 80 7.24 12.44 12.09
CA LYS A 80 7.72 13.75 12.57
C LYS A 80 8.34 13.64 13.97
N ALA A 81 7.78 12.80 14.84
CA ALA A 81 8.30 12.57 16.19
C ALA A 81 9.61 11.75 16.21
N ASN A 82 9.78 10.78 15.30
CA ASN A 82 10.91 9.86 15.30
C ASN A 82 12.08 10.27 14.40
N PHE A 83 11.87 11.20 13.47
CA PHE A 83 12.87 11.69 12.52
C PHE A 83 13.09 13.20 12.66
N SER A 84 13.37 13.66 13.90
CA SER A 84 13.65 15.07 14.16
C SER A 84 14.78 15.60 13.26
N GLY A 85 14.52 16.69 12.54
CA GLY A 85 15.44 17.25 11.55
C GLY A 85 15.16 16.83 10.10
N TRP A 86 14.09 16.06 9.86
CA TRP A 86 13.54 15.78 8.54
C TRP A 86 12.17 16.44 8.41
N ASP A 87 11.94 17.14 7.30
CA ASP A 87 10.59 17.50 6.90
C ASP A 87 9.87 16.22 6.42
N VAL A 88 8.58 16.08 6.72
CA VAL A 88 7.82 14.86 6.40
C VAL A 88 6.54 15.22 5.66
N TYR A 89 6.39 14.66 4.46
CA TYR A 89 5.21 14.80 3.61
C TYR A 89 4.60 13.45 3.28
N LEU A 90 3.34 13.45 2.85
CA LEU A 90 2.59 12.26 2.45
C LEU A 90 2.11 12.40 1.01
N SER A 91 2.30 11.33 0.24
CA SER A 91 1.88 11.17 -1.14
C SER A 91 1.07 9.89 -1.31
N PHE A 92 0.14 9.88 -2.26
CA PHE A 92 -0.52 8.66 -2.73
C PHE A 92 0.04 8.24 -4.09
N SER A 93 0.25 6.95 -4.35
CA SER A 93 0.68 6.44 -5.67
C SER A 93 -0.51 6.17 -6.61
N SER A 94 -1.70 5.89 -6.05
CA SER A 94 -2.90 5.56 -6.83
C SER A 94 -3.60 6.82 -7.35
N ALA A 95 -3.59 6.97 -8.68
CA ALA A 95 -4.36 8.03 -9.35
C ALA A 95 -5.87 7.88 -9.12
N ILE A 96 -6.36 6.64 -8.94
CA ILE A 96 -7.77 6.37 -8.63
C ILE A 96 -8.09 6.94 -7.24
N CYS A 97 -7.32 6.57 -6.21
CA CYS A 97 -7.54 7.10 -4.86
C CYS A 97 -7.40 8.62 -4.80
N ILE A 98 -6.44 9.22 -5.51
CA ILE A 98 -6.28 10.68 -5.58
C ILE A 98 -7.52 11.35 -6.19
N ASN A 99 -8.02 10.83 -7.31
CA ASN A 99 -9.17 11.41 -7.99
C ASN A 99 -10.45 11.24 -7.19
N ASN A 100 -10.66 10.07 -6.58
CA ASN A 100 -11.84 9.77 -5.79
C ASN A 100 -11.84 10.52 -4.46
N ALA A 101 -10.69 10.65 -3.79
CA ALA A 101 -10.53 11.49 -2.61
C ALA A 101 -10.91 12.95 -2.91
N ARG A 102 -10.46 13.48 -4.07
CA ARG A 102 -10.81 14.83 -4.52
C ARG A 102 -12.29 14.98 -4.90
N ALA A 103 -12.93 13.89 -5.32
CA ALA A 103 -14.36 13.85 -5.61
C ALA A 103 -15.23 13.69 -4.34
N GLY A 104 -14.63 13.30 -3.21
CA GLY A 104 -15.36 13.02 -1.98
C GLY A 104 -16.06 11.66 -1.98
N GLU A 105 -15.42 10.63 -2.55
CA GLU A 105 -15.89 9.25 -2.37
C GLU A 105 -15.79 8.87 -0.88
N ASN A 106 -16.86 8.29 -0.33
CA ASN A 106 -17.05 7.90 1.08
C ASN A 106 -17.03 9.03 2.12
N VAL A 107 -16.30 10.13 1.91
CA VAL A 107 -16.12 11.25 2.87
C VAL A 107 -16.01 12.61 2.19
N ASP A 108 -15.87 13.69 2.98
CA ASP A 108 -15.65 15.05 2.44
C ASP A 108 -14.38 15.12 1.55
N PRO A 109 -14.40 15.89 0.44
CA PRO A 109 -13.27 15.99 -0.48
C PRO A 109 -11.94 16.33 0.21
N LYS A 110 -10.89 15.56 -0.11
CA LYS A 110 -9.52 15.79 0.34
C LYS A 110 -8.56 15.81 -0.85
N ASP A 111 -7.61 16.73 -0.82
CA ASP A 111 -6.57 16.83 -1.83
C ASP A 111 -5.33 16.03 -1.41
N TYR A 112 -5.06 14.97 -2.16
CA TYR A 112 -3.79 14.25 -2.17
C TYR A 112 -3.09 14.43 -3.52
N TYR A 113 -1.77 14.32 -3.50
CA TYR A 113 -0.92 14.52 -4.66
C TYR A 113 0.01 13.33 -4.84
N ASP A 114 0.36 13.05 -6.10
CA ASP A 114 1.20 11.93 -6.45
C ASP A 114 2.70 12.28 -6.27
N PRO A 115 3.59 11.27 -6.33
CA PRO A 115 4.99 11.52 -6.02
C PRO A 115 5.67 12.46 -7.01
N GLU A 116 5.19 12.59 -8.25
CA GLU A 116 5.73 13.55 -9.22
C GLU A 116 5.62 14.99 -8.69
N HIS A 117 4.42 15.42 -8.30
CA HIS A 117 4.23 16.80 -7.82
C HIS A 117 5.06 17.09 -6.56
N TRP A 118 5.15 16.12 -5.64
CA TRP A 118 5.95 16.24 -4.42
C TRP A 118 7.44 16.30 -4.70
N LEU A 119 7.98 15.39 -5.52
CA LEU A 119 9.40 15.38 -5.86
C LEU A 119 9.80 16.63 -6.64
N THR A 120 8.94 17.13 -7.52
CA THR A 120 9.15 18.42 -8.19
C THR A 120 9.23 19.57 -7.20
N ALA A 121 8.27 19.68 -6.28
CA ALA A 121 8.25 20.73 -5.26
C ALA A 121 9.46 20.63 -4.29
N ILE A 122 9.85 19.42 -3.92
CA ILE A 122 11.05 19.13 -3.13
C ILE A 122 12.31 19.60 -3.86
N GLY A 123 12.44 19.28 -5.15
CA GLY A 123 13.55 19.72 -5.97
C GLY A 123 13.64 21.25 -6.07
N LEU A 124 12.52 21.90 -6.37
CA LEU A 124 12.42 23.36 -6.49
C LEU A 124 12.71 24.08 -5.17
N ALA A 125 12.37 23.46 -4.04
CA ALA A 125 12.68 23.98 -2.71
C ALA A 125 14.13 23.71 -2.25
N GLY A 126 14.93 23.00 -3.05
CA GLY A 126 16.36 22.80 -2.81
C GLY A 126 16.68 21.88 -1.64
N TYR A 127 15.88 20.83 -1.40
CA TYR A 127 16.29 19.78 -0.46
C TYR A 127 17.57 19.09 -0.94
N GLN A 128 18.41 18.68 0.02
CA GLN A 128 19.73 18.10 -0.24
C GLN A 128 19.78 16.60 0.05
N GLN A 129 18.90 16.11 0.93
CA GLN A 129 18.75 14.68 1.22
C GLN A 129 17.28 14.31 1.14
N VAL A 130 16.96 13.34 0.28
CA VAL A 130 15.59 12.91 0.01
C VAL A 130 15.47 11.42 0.30
N VAL A 131 14.55 11.07 1.20
CA VAL A 131 14.17 9.68 1.46
C VAL A 131 12.73 9.51 0.98
N VAL A 132 12.51 8.58 0.07
CA VAL A 132 11.15 8.21 -0.36
C VAL A 132 10.80 6.88 0.29
N GLN A 133 10.01 6.90 1.36
CA GLN A 133 9.63 5.68 2.07
C GLN A 133 8.32 5.14 1.52
N SER A 134 8.39 3.92 0.97
CA SER A 134 7.22 3.12 0.58
C SER A 134 6.43 2.66 1.81
N LEU A 135 5.11 2.87 1.80
CA LEU A 135 4.18 2.30 2.78
C LEU A 135 3.42 1.08 2.21
N GLN A 136 3.90 0.52 1.10
CA GLN A 136 3.40 -0.73 0.55
C GLN A 136 3.81 -1.92 1.44
N VAL A 137 3.07 -3.03 1.33
CA VAL A 137 3.29 -4.23 2.15
C VAL A 137 4.34 -5.15 1.54
N ILE A 138 4.35 -5.33 0.22
CA ILE A 138 5.27 -6.22 -0.50
C ILE A 138 6.12 -5.46 -1.53
N PRO A 139 7.27 -6.01 -1.99
CA PRO A 139 8.07 -5.47 -3.09
C PRO A 139 7.46 -5.72 -4.47
N GLY A 140 6.13 -5.55 -4.58
CA GLY A 140 5.34 -5.73 -5.79
C GLY A 140 5.39 -4.54 -6.75
N GLU A 141 4.42 -4.50 -7.66
CA GLU A 141 4.31 -3.46 -8.69
C GLU A 141 4.26 -2.05 -8.10
N GLU A 142 3.42 -1.82 -7.09
CA GLU A 142 3.25 -0.48 -6.50
C GLU A 142 4.53 0.07 -5.87
N TYR A 143 5.31 -0.76 -5.16
CA TYR A 143 6.61 -0.35 -4.66
C TYR A 143 7.57 0.02 -5.79
N ARG A 144 7.60 -0.80 -6.85
CA ARG A 144 8.46 -0.54 -8.02
C ARG A 144 8.00 0.66 -8.80
N ARG A 145 6.71 0.98 -8.88
CA ARG A 145 6.23 2.23 -9.46
C ARG A 145 6.81 3.45 -8.74
N VAL A 146 6.85 3.42 -7.41
CA VAL A 146 7.52 4.47 -6.61
C VAL A 146 9.00 4.61 -6.98
N ARG A 147 9.75 3.51 -7.02
CA ARG A 147 11.19 3.51 -7.29
C ARG A 147 11.53 3.79 -8.75
N ASP A 148 11.01 2.98 -9.67
CA ASP A 148 11.41 2.87 -11.07
C ASP A 148 10.71 3.86 -11.98
N SER A 149 9.57 4.42 -11.58
CA SER A 149 8.90 5.48 -12.31
C SER A 149 9.16 6.82 -11.64
N TYR A 150 8.64 7.05 -10.44
CA TYR A 150 8.67 8.38 -9.85
C TYR A 150 10.08 8.84 -9.43
N VAL A 151 10.79 8.05 -8.63
CA VAL A 151 12.12 8.44 -8.15
C VAL A 151 13.14 8.44 -9.29
N LYS A 152 13.08 7.44 -10.18
CA LYS A 152 13.94 7.39 -11.37
C LYS A 152 13.72 8.58 -12.30
N ASP A 153 12.48 8.97 -12.60
CA ASP A 153 12.19 10.10 -13.48
C ASP A 153 12.65 11.44 -12.86
N PHE A 154 12.48 11.58 -11.54
CA PHE A 154 13.03 12.72 -10.79
C PHE A 154 14.56 12.77 -10.91
N MET A 155 15.26 11.66 -10.67
CA MET A 155 16.72 11.59 -10.76
C MET A 155 17.25 11.77 -12.19
N ASN A 156 16.44 11.47 -13.20
CA ASN A 156 16.76 11.74 -14.60
C ASN A 156 16.46 13.18 -15.03
N ASN A 157 15.94 14.04 -14.13
CA ASN A 157 15.47 15.38 -14.45
C ASN A 157 14.54 15.37 -15.67
N ARG A 158 13.59 14.42 -15.72
CA ARG A 158 12.76 14.12 -16.91
C ARG A 158 12.11 15.36 -17.52
N ASN A 159 11.65 16.29 -16.70
CA ASN A 159 10.96 17.50 -17.12
C ASN A 159 11.90 18.70 -17.35
N GLY A 160 13.19 18.58 -16.99
CA GLY A 160 14.17 19.67 -17.14
C GLY A 160 13.99 20.81 -16.13
N ASP A 161 13.34 20.54 -14.99
CA ASP A 161 13.00 21.55 -13.97
C ASP A 161 14.21 21.99 -13.13
N PHE A 162 15.31 21.24 -13.16
CA PHE A 162 16.46 21.44 -12.30
C PHE A 162 17.77 21.72 -13.05
N THR A 163 18.69 22.42 -12.38
CA THR A 163 20.05 22.64 -12.90
C THR A 163 20.91 21.39 -12.75
N ASP A 164 21.88 21.21 -13.65
CA ASP A 164 22.86 20.11 -13.56
C ASP A 164 23.63 20.13 -12.23
N GLU A 165 23.93 21.31 -11.69
CA GLU A 165 24.59 21.47 -10.39
C GLU A 165 23.73 20.91 -9.24
N TYR A 166 22.43 21.20 -9.24
CA TYR A 166 21.51 20.66 -8.24
C TYR A 166 21.38 19.14 -8.36
N MET A 167 21.16 18.63 -9.57
CA MET A 167 21.04 17.17 -9.79
C MET A 167 22.31 16.44 -9.39
N LYS A 168 23.48 17.01 -9.67
CA LYS A 168 24.76 16.46 -9.20
C LYS A 168 24.90 16.51 -7.68
N SER A 169 24.36 17.52 -7.02
CA SER A 169 24.37 17.60 -5.55
C SER A 169 23.50 16.52 -4.88
N LEU A 170 22.50 16.00 -5.61
CA LEU A 170 21.62 14.91 -5.16
C LEU A 170 22.19 13.51 -5.40
N ASP A 171 23.32 13.38 -6.10
CA ASP A 171 23.94 12.08 -6.35
C ASP A 171 24.20 11.35 -5.03
N LEU A 172 23.76 10.08 -4.96
CA LEU A 172 23.73 9.23 -3.75
C LEU A 172 22.96 9.80 -2.54
N ASN A 173 22.29 10.95 -2.67
CA ASN A 173 21.53 11.62 -1.60
C ASN A 173 20.01 11.50 -1.78
N VAL A 174 19.57 10.65 -2.70
CA VAL A 174 18.18 10.23 -2.86
C VAL A 174 18.10 8.72 -2.70
N VAL A 175 17.30 8.25 -1.74
CA VAL A 175 17.15 6.82 -1.42
C VAL A 175 15.69 6.46 -1.31
N VAL A 176 15.37 5.20 -1.63
CA VAL A 176 14.03 4.63 -1.47
C VAL A 176 14.02 3.66 -0.30
N GLY A 177 13.16 3.91 0.67
CA GLY A 177 12.89 2.99 1.78
C GLY A 177 12.04 1.82 1.31
N THR A 178 12.38 0.62 1.77
CA THR A 178 11.77 -0.65 1.35
C THR A 178 10.36 -0.85 1.93
N PRO A 179 9.47 -1.62 1.28
CA PRO A 179 8.12 -1.93 1.77
C PRO A 179 8.18 -2.82 3.02
N LEU A 180 7.03 -3.11 3.64
CA LEU A 180 6.97 -3.78 4.95
C LEU A 180 7.62 -5.18 4.98
N MET A 181 7.42 -5.99 3.94
CA MET A 181 7.98 -7.33 3.77
C MET A 181 8.92 -7.36 2.57
N ALA A 182 9.99 -6.56 2.60
CA ALA A 182 10.89 -6.43 1.46
C ALA A 182 11.73 -7.68 1.27
N GLU A 183 12.34 -8.14 2.36
CA GLU A 183 13.13 -9.38 2.44
C GLU A 183 12.31 -10.49 3.12
N GLU A 184 12.80 -11.75 3.08
CA GLU A 184 12.10 -12.87 3.71
C GLU A 184 12.13 -12.74 5.24
N SER A 185 13.26 -12.28 5.76
CA SER A 185 13.44 -11.93 7.17
C SER A 185 12.42 -10.90 7.67
N ASP A 186 11.97 -9.97 6.81
CA ASP A 186 10.91 -9.01 7.16
C ASP A 186 9.56 -9.69 7.35
N ALA A 187 9.23 -10.70 6.53
CA ALA A 187 8.01 -11.50 6.70
C ALA A 187 8.04 -12.28 8.03
N GLN A 188 9.21 -12.82 8.41
CA GLN A 188 9.39 -13.48 9.71
C GLN A 188 9.21 -12.49 10.90
N ILE A 189 9.79 -11.29 10.79
CA ILE A 189 9.66 -10.23 11.80
C ILE A 189 8.20 -9.78 11.90
N LEU A 190 7.51 -9.62 10.76
CA LEU A 190 6.10 -9.25 10.74
C LEU A 190 5.22 -10.34 11.36
N ALA A 191 5.46 -11.63 11.05
CA ALA A 191 4.74 -12.74 11.67
C ALA A 191 4.83 -12.70 13.21
N THR A 192 6.04 -12.50 13.71
CA THR A 192 6.28 -12.37 15.16
C THR A 192 5.62 -11.13 15.74
N THR A 193 5.61 -10.02 14.99
CA THR A 193 4.99 -8.76 15.40
C THR A 193 3.47 -8.90 15.50
N LEU A 194 2.82 -9.41 14.45
CA LEU A 194 1.37 -9.63 14.40
C LEU A 194 0.92 -10.63 15.46
N ASN A 195 1.59 -11.77 15.60
CA ASN A 195 1.29 -12.73 16.66
C ASN A 195 1.48 -12.14 18.06
N ASN A 196 2.20 -11.03 18.22
CA ASN A 196 2.38 -10.39 19.52
C ASN A 196 1.31 -9.37 19.90
N GLU A 197 0.52 -8.91 18.94
CA GLU A 197 -0.61 -8.01 19.13
C GLU A 197 -1.68 -8.66 20.02
N ALA A 198 -2.29 -7.89 20.91
CA ALA A 198 -3.16 -8.43 21.95
C ALA A 198 -4.46 -9.04 21.39
N ASP A 199 -5.05 -8.37 20.40
CA ASP A 199 -6.24 -8.82 19.66
C ASP A 199 -5.93 -10.09 18.87
N VAL A 200 -4.84 -10.11 18.10
CA VAL A 200 -4.41 -11.29 17.32
C VAL A 200 -4.15 -12.49 18.22
N LYS A 201 -3.45 -12.31 19.35
CA LYS A 201 -3.25 -13.38 20.35
C LYS A 201 -4.56 -13.91 20.92
N ALA A 202 -5.50 -13.03 21.21
CA ALA A 202 -6.79 -13.41 21.77
C ALA A 202 -7.65 -14.15 20.73
N ALA A 203 -7.61 -13.73 19.47
CA ALA A 203 -8.33 -14.33 18.37
C ALA A 203 -7.80 -15.74 18.04
N VAL A 204 -6.49 -15.90 17.87
CA VAL A 204 -5.89 -17.21 17.51
C VAL A 204 -6.08 -18.27 18.60
N ALA A 205 -6.20 -17.84 19.86
CA ALA A 205 -6.51 -18.72 20.99
C ALA A 205 -7.95 -19.23 20.97
N GLN A 206 -8.86 -18.55 20.25
CA GLN A 206 -10.27 -18.93 20.13
C GLN A 206 -10.57 -19.75 18.88
N GLY A 207 -9.75 -19.66 17.84
CA GLY A 207 -9.99 -20.36 16.58
C GLY A 207 -9.06 -19.91 15.47
N ILE A 208 -9.61 -19.85 14.27
CA ILE A 208 -8.90 -19.45 13.05
C ILE A 208 -8.61 -17.95 13.09
N VAL A 209 -7.45 -17.55 12.59
CA VAL A 209 -7.15 -16.16 12.23
C VAL A 209 -6.71 -16.15 10.78
N ALA A 210 -7.40 -15.39 9.94
CA ALA A 210 -7.06 -15.23 8.53
C ALA A 210 -6.69 -13.78 8.23
N PHE A 211 -5.51 -13.58 7.66
CA PHE A 211 -5.03 -12.29 7.19
C PHE A 211 -5.31 -12.14 5.69
N MET A 212 -5.96 -11.05 5.29
CA MET A 212 -6.27 -10.77 3.89
C MET A 212 -5.34 -9.70 3.31
N GLY A 213 -4.40 -10.12 2.46
CA GLY A 213 -3.58 -9.23 1.65
C GLY A 213 -4.30 -8.76 0.38
N HIS A 214 -3.69 -7.84 -0.35
CA HIS A 214 -4.20 -7.48 -1.68
C HIS A 214 -3.85 -8.57 -2.70
N GLY A 215 -2.59 -9.02 -2.75
CA GLY A 215 -2.10 -9.89 -3.82
C GLY A 215 -1.95 -9.14 -5.14
N ASN A 216 -1.23 -9.71 -6.09
CA ASN A 216 -1.23 -9.27 -7.49
C ASN A 216 -1.67 -10.46 -8.36
N PRO A 217 -2.43 -10.22 -9.44
CA PRO A 217 -2.71 -11.28 -10.40
C PRO A 217 -1.42 -11.78 -11.05
N GLU A 218 -1.34 -13.07 -11.42
CA GLU A 218 -0.12 -13.71 -11.93
C GLU A 218 0.55 -12.89 -13.05
N GLY A 219 -0.26 -12.40 -14.01
CA GLY A 219 0.20 -11.58 -15.13
C GLY A 219 0.73 -10.19 -14.75
N TYR A 220 0.62 -9.78 -13.49
CA TYR A 220 1.08 -8.51 -12.93
C TYR A 220 2.08 -8.68 -11.77
N ASP A 221 2.34 -9.91 -11.30
CA ASP A 221 3.38 -10.20 -10.32
C ASP A 221 4.77 -10.39 -10.95
N TYR A 222 5.16 -9.47 -11.82
CA TYR A 222 6.37 -9.56 -12.66
C TYR A 222 7.71 -9.81 -11.90
N TYR A 223 7.72 -9.69 -10.57
CA TYR A 223 8.93 -9.71 -9.73
C TYR A 223 8.78 -10.61 -8.49
N GLY A 224 7.72 -11.42 -8.44
CA GLY A 224 7.52 -12.41 -7.38
C GLY A 224 7.22 -11.80 -6.02
N GLY A 225 6.58 -10.63 -5.95
CA GLY A 225 6.27 -9.97 -4.68
C GLY A 225 5.22 -10.74 -3.87
N ASN A 226 4.36 -11.52 -4.55
CA ASN A 226 3.35 -12.35 -3.91
C ASN A 226 3.92 -13.43 -2.99
N VAL A 227 5.17 -13.85 -3.20
CA VAL A 227 5.82 -14.91 -2.41
C VAL A 227 5.84 -14.56 -0.91
N ARG A 228 5.84 -13.26 -0.58
CA ARG A 228 5.83 -12.76 0.79
C ARG A 228 4.58 -13.13 1.56
N TYR A 229 3.42 -13.31 0.90
CA TYR A 229 2.20 -13.77 1.57
C TYR A 229 2.35 -15.22 2.06
N LEU A 230 2.90 -16.10 1.21
CA LEU A 230 3.14 -17.51 1.55
C LEU A 230 4.24 -17.67 2.61
N GLN A 231 5.30 -16.86 2.53
CA GLN A 231 6.35 -16.83 3.55
C GLN A 231 5.82 -16.33 4.91
N LEU A 232 5.04 -15.25 4.92
CA LEU A 232 4.39 -14.76 6.12
C LEU A 232 3.51 -15.84 6.75
N GLU A 233 2.69 -16.53 5.94
CA GLU A 233 1.85 -17.62 6.43
C GLU A 233 2.67 -18.73 7.06
N ASN A 234 3.75 -19.17 6.40
CA ASN A 234 4.64 -20.20 6.93
C ASN A 234 5.19 -19.82 8.32
N TYR A 235 5.66 -18.58 8.49
CA TYR A 235 6.18 -18.12 9.77
C TYR A 235 5.09 -17.96 10.85
N LEU A 236 3.90 -17.46 10.49
CA LEU A 236 2.76 -17.42 11.42
C LEU A 236 2.37 -18.83 11.85
N ARG A 237 2.25 -19.77 10.92
CA ARG A 237 1.85 -21.16 11.18
C ARG A 237 2.87 -21.94 11.99
N ALA A 238 4.15 -21.61 11.86
CA ALA A 238 5.21 -22.15 12.73
C ALA A 238 5.01 -21.72 14.20
N ILE A 239 4.37 -20.57 14.46
CA ILE A 239 3.99 -20.13 15.81
C ILE A 239 2.67 -20.80 16.24
N ASN A 240 1.64 -20.76 15.39
CA ASN A 240 0.36 -21.40 15.65
C ASN A 240 -0.34 -21.81 14.34
N THR A 241 -0.71 -23.08 14.21
CA THR A 241 -1.33 -23.66 13.00
C THR A 241 -2.72 -23.12 12.67
N ASN A 242 -3.30 -22.26 13.51
CA ASN A 242 -4.58 -21.59 13.28
C ASN A 242 -4.48 -20.33 12.43
N TYR A 243 -3.27 -19.88 12.09
CA TYR A 243 -3.08 -18.75 11.18
C TYR A 243 -3.17 -19.17 9.72
N TYR A 244 -3.78 -18.30 8.92
CA TYR A 244 -3.89 -18.41 7.47
C TYR A 244 -3.64 -17.04 6.84
N VAL A 245 -3.10 -17.02 5.62
CA VAL A 245 -2.99 -15.81 4.82
C VAL A 245 -3.61 -16.12 3.47
N GLY A 246 -4.43 -15.19 2.99
CA GLY A 246 -4.86 -15.20 1.60
C GLY A 246 -4.87 -13.79 1.05
N THR A 247 -5.36 -13.63 -0.16
CA THR A 247 -5.39 -12.35 -0.85
C THR A 247 -6.64 -12.16 -1.69
N VAL A 248 -6.87 -10.94 -2.13
CA VAL A 248 -7.95 -10.62 -3.08
C VAL A 248 -7.59 -11.06 -4.50
N ASP A 249 -6.35 -10.84 -4.93
CA ASP A 249 -5.97 -10.88 -6.35
C ASP A 249 -4.86 -11.87 -6.72
N MET A 250 -4.33 -12.67 -5.78
CA MET A 250 -3.37 -13.74 -6.10
C MET A 250 -4.08 -15.10 -6.18
N GLU A 251 -3.97 -15.75 -7.35
CA GLU A 251 -4.47 -17.11 -7.60
C GLU A 251 -3.96 -18.10 -6.54
N ASP A 252 -4.78 -19.11 -6.26
CA ASP A 252 -4.57 -20.13 -5.21
C ASP A 252 -4.52 -19.58 -3.77
N THR A 253 -4.85 -18.30 -3.55
CA THR A 253 -4.92 -17.68 -2.22
C THR A 253 -6.20 -16.90 -1.96
N TYR A 254 -7.22 -17.05 -2.80
CA TYR A 254 -8.53 -16.45 -2.58
C TYR A 254 -9.21 -17.07 -1.35
N VAL A 255 -10.33 -16.48 -0.92
CA VAL A 255 -11.09 -16.95 0.25
C VAL A 255 -11.50 -18.42 0.18
N ASP A 256 -11.91 -18.93 -0.98
CA ASP A 256 -12.24 -20.34 -1.16
C ASP A 256 -11.01 -21.23 -1.01
N ASN A 257 -9.85 -20.82 -1.56
CA ASN A 257 -8.58 -21.50 -1.31
C ASN A 257 -8.21 -21.50 0.18
N VAL A 258 -8.39 -20.37 0.88
CA VAL A 258 -8.15 -20.30 2.33
C VAL A 258 -9.06 -21.28 3.09
N LEU A 259 -10.34 -21.40 2.70
CA LEU A 259 -11.26 -22.38 3.29
C LEU A 259 -10.86 -23.84 2.97
N GLU A 260 -10.32 -24.11 1.77
CA GLU A 260 -9.73 -25.41 1.44
C GLU A 260 -8.49 -25.71 2.30
N HIS A 261 -7.62 -24.71 2.51
CA HIS A 261 -6.47 -24.82 3.40
C HIS A 261 -6.91 -25.09 4.86
N VAL A 262 -8.00 -24.46 5.32
CA VAL A 262 -8.62 -24.73 6.64
C VAL A 262 -9.09 -26.18 6.75
N ALA A 263 -9.68 -26.74 5.69
CA ALA A 263 -10.11 -28.14 5.64
C ALA A 263 -8.95 -29.16 5.68
N GLY A 264 -7.72 -28.70 5.44
CA GLY A 264 -6.50 -29.50 5.51
C GLY A 264 -6.13 -30.17 4.19
N GLY A 265 -4.84 -30.41 3.99
CA GLY A 265 -4.33 -30.96 2.75
C GLY A 265 -2.88 -30.58 2.48
N LYS A 266 -2.44 -30.88 1.26
CA LYS A 266 -1.14 -30.49 0.73
C LYS A 266 -1.37 -29.76 -0.58
N PHE A 267 -0.87 -28.53 -0.67
CA PHE A 267 -1.09 -27.63 -1.80
C PHE A 267 0.25 -27.14 -2.31
N ASP A 268 0.46 -27.24 -3.62
CA ASP A 268 1.65 -26.72 -4.28
C ASP A 268 1.24 -25.41 -4.97
N ILE A 269 1.66 -24.28 -4.41
CA ILE A 269 1.26 -22.94 -4.87
C ILE A 269 2.41 -22.33 -5.68
N ALA A 270 2.12 -21.92 -6.91
CA ALA A 270 3.10 -21.31 -7.81
C ALA A 270 3.09 -19.78 -7.70
N VAL A 271 4.28 -19.18 -7.60
CA VAL A 271 4.48 -17.73 -7.62
C VAL A 271 5.66 -17.42 -8.54
N GLY A 272 5.36 -17.01 -9.77
CA GLY A 272 6.37 -16.89 -10.82
C GLY A 272 7.08 -18.23 -11.02
N ASP A 273 8.41 -18.23 -10.94
CA ASP A 273 9.24 -19.43 -11.09
C ASP A 273 9.41 -20.25 -9.80
N VAL A 274 8.78 -19.84 -8.70
CA VAL A 274 8.87 -20.49 -7.38
C VAL A 274 7.61 -21.32 -7.13
N THR A 275 7.76 -22.54 -6.64
CA THR A 275 6.64 -23.34 -6.11
C THR A 275 6.85 -23.57 -4.63
N ILE A 276 5.87 -23.21 -3.81
CA ILE A 276 5.86 -23.42 -2.37
C ILE A 276 4.83 -24.50 -2.03
N THR A 277 5.30 -25.57 -1.39
CA THR A 277 4.43 -26.62 -0.86
C THR A 277 3.98 -26.27 0.54
N MET A 278 2.68 -26.04 0.72
CA MET A 278 2.04 -25.80 2.01
C MET A 278 1.33 -27.07 2.50
N ASN A 279 1.54 -27.44 3.77
CA ASN A 279 0.85 -28.57 4.40
C ASN A 279 -0.04 -28.08 5.55
N TYR A 280 -1.32 -28.40 5.47
CA TYR A 280 -2.33 -28.01 6.44
C TYR A 280 -2.92 -29.22 7.15
N THR A 281 -2.91 -29.19 8.48
CA THR A 281 -3.76 -30.08 9.28
C THR A 281 -5.17 -29.51 9.29
N ALA A 282 -6.17 -30.38 9.09
CA ALA A 282 -7.58 -29.99 9.15
C ALA A 282 -7.90 -29.26 10.46
N ASN A 283 -8.41 -28.03 10.34
CA ASN A 283 -8.77 -27.18 11.47
C ASN A 283 -10.27 -27.21 11.69
N ASN A 284 -10.70 -27.77 12.82
CA ASN A 284 -12.12 -27.93 13.16
C ASN A 284 -12.67 -26.80 14.04
N ALA A 285 -11.92 -25.70 14.19
CA ALA A 285 -12.39 -24.52 14.91
C ALA A 285 -13.71 -24.01 14.32
N LYS A 286 -14.59 -23.51 15.18
CA LYS A 286 -15.91 -22.97 14.81
C LYS A 286 -15.99 -21.45 14.87
N LYS A 287 -14.85 -20.82 15.08
CA LYS A 287 -14.69 -19.37 15.13
C LYS A 287 -13.53 -18.95 14.24
N ALA A 288 -13.68 -17.83 13.57
CA ALA A 288 -12.59 -17.15 12.90
C ALA A 288 -12.60 -15.64 13.18
N GLN A 289 -11.43 -15.03 13.10
CA GLN A 289 -11.25 -13.59 13.05
C GLN A 289 -10.51 -13.23 11.76
N LEU A 290 -11.02 -12.24 11.04
CA LEU A 290 -10.37 -11.70 9.85
C LEU A 290 -9.61 -10.42 10.20
N TYR A 291 -8.45 -10.24 9.59
CA TYR A 291 -7.66 -9.01 9.69
C TYR A 291 -7.12 -8.59 8.32
N PRO A 292 -7.09 -7.29 7.99
CA PRO A 292 -6.40 -6.81 6.81
C PRO A 292 -4.89 -6.98 6.94
N LEU A 293 -4.26 -7.40 5.85
CA LEU A 293 -2.82 -7.38 5.64
C LEU A 293 -2.47 -6.31 4.59
N MET A 294 -3.06 -5.14 4.77
CA MET A 294 -2.87 -3.93 3.98
C MET A 294 -2.48 -2.78 4.90
N SER A 295 -1.79 -1.76 4.39
CA SER A 295 -1.34 -0.63 5.23
C SER A 295 -2.49 0.07 5.94
N ILE A 296 -3.65 0.13 5.32
CA ILE A 296 -4.89 0.70 5.87
C ILE A 296 -6.05 -0.27 5.69
N ALA A 297 -7.16 -0.04 6.40
CA ALA A 297 -8.46 -0.59 6.04
C ALA A 297 -9.14 0.34 5.03
N GLY A 298 -9.11 -0.04 3.75
CA GLY A 298 -9.73 0.69 2.64
C GLY A 298 -10.88 -0.12 2.04
N ASP A 299 -11.18 0.09 0.75
CA ASP A 299 -12.28 -0.60 0.07
C ASP A 299 -12.21 -2.11 0.24
N HIS A 300 -11.05 -2.74 0.01
CA HIS A 300 -10.92 -4.19 0.16
C HIS A 300 -11.24 -4.69 1.59
N ALA A 301 -10.79 -3.95 2.60
CA ALA A 301 -11.05 -4.35 3.98
C ALA A 301 -12.54 -4.21 4.35
N HIS A 302 -13.26 -3.24 3.79
CA HIS A 302 -14.66 -3.00 4.09
C HIS A 302 -15.60 -3.87 3.25
N ASN A 303 -15.27 -4.05 1.97
CA ASN A 303 -16.12 -4.73 0.99
C ASN A 303 -15.73 -6.21 0.90
N ASP A 304 -14.57 -6.52 0.32
CA ASP A 304 -14.18 -7.92 0.04
C ASP A 304 -13.95 -8.74 1.32
N MET A 305 -13.53 -8.11 2.42
CA MET A 305 -13.28 -8.84 3.67
C MET A 305 -14.49 -8.93 4.60
N ALA A 306 -15.19 -7.81 4.80
CA ALA A 306 -16.04 -7.60 5.97
C ALA A 306 -17.52 -7.35 5.67
N ASP A 307 -17.90 -7.13 4.41
CA ASP A 307 -19.29 -6.80 4.04
C ASP A 307 -20.21 -8.01 4.28
N ASP A 308 -21.15 -7.88 5.20
CA ASP A 308 -22.11 -8.92 5.53
C ASP A 308 -23.30 -8.99 4.55
N GLU A 309 -23.41 -8.03 3.64
CA GLU A 309 -24.39 -8.01 2.55
C GLU A 309 -23.86 -8.59 1.24
N ASP A 310 -22.53 -8.77 1.11
CA ASP A 310 -21.90 -9.42 -0.05
C ASP A 310 -21.63 -10.91 0.24
N ASP A 311 -22.31 -11.80 -0.49
CA ASP A 311 -22.15 -13.25 -0.39
C ASP A 311 -20.74 -13.73 -0.81
N GLU A 312 -20.00 -12.92 -1.57
CA GLU A 312 -18.62 -13.20 -2.00
C GLU A 312 -17.56 -12.62 -1.05
N SER A 313 -17.97 -11.87 -0.01
CA SER A 313 -17.03 -11.39 1.00
C SER A 313 -16.45 -12.54 1.83
N TRP A 314 -15.25 -12.33 2.37
CA TRP A 314 -14.61 -13.31 3.24
C TRP A 314 -15.45 -13.60 4.48
N TYR A 315 -16.06 -12.57 5.06
CA TYR A 315 -16.97 -12.70 6.20
C TYR A 315 -18.14 -13.65 5.86
N SER A 316 -18.83 -13.40 4.75
CA SER A 316 -20.00 -14.18 4.33
C SER A 316 -19.63 -15.62 3.97
N MET A 317 -18.53 -15.82 3.24
CA MET A 317 -18.09 -17.14 2.82
C MET A 317 -17.65 -18.03 3.99
N PHE A 318 -16.93 -17.48 4.98
CA PHE A 318 -16.58 -18.23 6.18
C PHE A 318 -17.84 -18.60 7.00
N ASN A 319 -18.78 -17.67 7.17
CA ASN A 319 -20.05 -17.94 7.86
C ASN A 319 -20.88 -19.00 7.14
N ALA A 320 -20.93 -18.97 5.80
CA ALA A 320 -21.57 -19.98 4.97
C ALA A 320 -20.91 -21.38 5.13
N ALA A 321 -19.60 -21.42 5.36
CA ALA A 321 -18.87 -22.66 5.68
C ALA A 321 -19.10 -23.16 7.12
N GLY A 322 -19.93 -22.47 7.92
CA GLY A 322 -20.27 -22.86 9.30
C GLY A 322 -19.19 -22.51 10.31
N ILE A 323 -18.37 -21.50 10.02
CA ILE A 323 -17.37 -20.92 10.92
C ILE A 323 -17.89 -19.54 11.32
N ALA A 324 -18.20 -19.34 12.61
CA ALA A 324 -18.68 -18.05 13.09
C ALA A 324 -17.54 -17.03 13.01
N THR A 325 -17.66 -16.06 12.11
CA THR A 325 -16.57 -15.15 11.76
C THR A 325 -16.86 -13.73 12.21
N GLU A 326 -15.82 -13.05 12.69
CA GLU A 326 -15.80 -11.61 12.96
C GLU A 326 -14.72 -10.95 12.09
N ALA A 327 -14.99 -9.75 11.58
CA ALA A 327 -14.02 -8.93 10.84
C ALA A 327 -13.70 -7.60 11.55
N TYR A 328 -14.50 -7.26 12.56
CA TYR A 328 -14.37 -6.03 13.34
C TYR A 328 -13.72 -6.35 14.69
N GLU A 329 -12.92 -5.39 15.17
CA GLU A 329 -12.47 -5.33 16.55
C GLU A 329 -13.26 -4.28 17.30
N THR A 330 -13.46 -4.47 18.60
CA THR A 330 -14.08 -3.48 19.50
C THR A 330 -13.19 -3.12 20.70
N ASN A 331 -12.10 -3.88 20.89
CA ASN A 331 -11.18 -3.77 22.02
C ASN A 331 -9.78 -3.38 21.55
N TYR A 332 -9.58 -2.09 21.27
CA TYR A 332 -8.30 -1.63 20.76
C TYR A 332 -7.29 -1.33 21.85
N THR A 333 -6.07 -1.81 21.66
CA THR A 333 -4.90 -1.38 22.43
C THR A 333 -4.30 -0.10 21.86
N GLU A 334 -4.49 0.18 20.55
CA GLU A 334 -3.74 1.20 19.81
C GLU A 334 -4.52 2.13 18.82
N ALA A 335 -5.85 2.01 18.71
CA ALA A 335 -6.60 2.62 17.59
C ALA A 335 -6.55 4.16 17.59
N CYS A 336 -6.19 4.71 16.43
CA CYS A 336 -5.92 6.12 16.17
C CYS A 336 -6.98 7.08 16.79
N TRP A 337 -6.49 7.92 17.69
CA TRP A 337 -7.08 8.14 19.01
C TRP A 337 -7.91 9.42 19.18
N LYS A 338 -8.69 9.80 18.17
CA LYS A 338 -9.53 11.01 18.28
C LYS A 338 -11.00 10.81 17.96
N LYS A 339 -11.37 9.79 17.18
CA LYS A 339 -12.75 9.62 16.69
C LYS A 339 -13.44 8.35 17.21
N TYR A 340 -12.70 7.24 17.29
CA TYR A 340 -13.26 5.94 17.68
C TYR A 340 -13.31 5.75 19.19
N LYS A 341 -14.49 5.45 19.72
CA LYS A 341 -14.70 5.15 21.14
C LYS A 341 -14.56 3.65 21.38
N SER A 342 -14.07 3.27 22.56
CA SER A 342 -14.08 1.86 22.99
C SER A 342 -15.50 1.30 22.88
N GLY A 343 -15.63 0.16 22.19
CA GLY A 343 -16.91 -0.49 21.92
C GLY A 343 -17.58 -0.13 20.59
N GLU A 344 -17.05 0.83 19.82
CA GLU A 344 -17.40 0.97 18.39
C GLU A 344 -16.71 -0.15 17.61
N GLU A 345 -17.21 -0.49 16.42
CA GLU A 345 -16.61 -1.48 15.51
C GLU A 345 -15.63 -0.80 14.55
N TYR A 346 -14.55 -1.50 14.21
CA TYR A 346 -13.49 -0.98 13.36
C TYR A 346 -12.62 -2.12 12.85
N ILE A 347 -12.00 -1.92 11.69
CA ILE A 347 -11.17 -2.93 11.04
C ILE A 347 -9.70 -2.49 11.10
N PRO A 348 -8.82 -3.14 11.89
CA PRO A 348 -7.46 -2.65 12.09
C PRO A 348 -6.51 -2.95 10.93
N GLY A 349 -6.17 -1.92 10.15
CA GLY A 349 -5.11 -1.97 9.14
C GLY A 349 -3.71 -2.05 9.76
N LEU A 350 -2.70 -2.44 8.97
CA LEU A 350 -1.34 -2.64 9.47
C LEU A 350 -0.71 -1.37 10.04
N ALA A 351 -0.93 -0.21 9.42
CA ALA A 351 -0.36 1.05 9.88
C ALA A 351 -1.06 1.61 11.14
N GLU A 352 -2.11 0.97 11.63
CA GLU A 352 -2.76 1.37 12.89
C GLU A 352 -2.07 0.74 14.10
N ARG A 353 -1.29 -0.31 13.86
CA ARG A 353 -0.46 -0.99 14.85
C ARG A 353 0.90 -0.29 14.95
N SER A 354 1.20 0.33 16.10
CA SER A 354 2.46 1.06 16.32
C SER A 354 3.67 0.15 16.22
N ALA A 355 3.53 -1.12 16.60
CA ALA A 355 4.57 -2.14 16.44
C ALA A 355 4.92 -2.34 14.96
N VAL A 356 3.92 -2.35 14.08
CA VAL A 356 4.13 -2.46 12.62
C VAL A 356 4.66 -1.15 12.03
N ARG A 357 4.16 0.02 12.46
CA ARG A 357 4.74 1.33 12.06
C ARG A 357 6.23 1.43 12.37
N LYS A 358 6.69 0.83 13.48
CA LYS A 358 8.13 0.79 13.81
C LYS A 358 8.96 0.01 12.80
N LEU A 359 8.40 -1.00 12.14
CA LEU A 359 9.09 -1.75 11.08
C LEU A 359 9.34 -0.86 9.86
N TRP A 360 8.32 -0.16 9.35
CA TRP A 360 8.52 0.84 8.28
C TRP A 360 9.53 1.93 8.68
N MET A 361 9.48 2.41 9.93
CA MET A 361 10.47 3.38 10.41
C MET A 361 11.89 2.78 10.47
N ASN A 362 12.05 1.48 10.72
CA ASN A 362 13.37 0.83 10.64
C ASN A 362 13.87 0.83 9.20
N HIS A 363 13.03 0.50 8.23
CA HIS A 363 13.39 0.56 6.80
C HIS A 363 13.77 1.98 6.38
N THR A 364 13.10 2.99 6.94
CA THR A 364 13.48 4.40 6.73
C THR A 364 14.85 4.71 7.31
N ARG A 365 15.18 4.23 8.52
CA ARG A 365 16.50 4.41 9.13
C ARG A 365 17.60 3.72 8.32
N GLU A 366 17.33 2.53 7.80
CA GLU A 366 18.24 1.80 6.92
C GLU A 366 18.46 2.54 5.60
N ALA A 367 17.41 3.09 5.00
CA ALA A 367 17.53 3.95 3.82
C ALA A 367 18.38 5.20 4.12
N ILE A 368 18.12 5.89 5.24
CA ILE A 368 18.91 7.05 5.68
C ILE A 368 20.39 6.68 5.84
N ALA A 369 20.71 5.50 6.38
CA ALA A 369 22.09 5.04 6.55
C ALA A 369 22.83 4.83 5.22
N LYS A 370 22.11 4.66 4.11
CA LYS A 370 22.68 4.48 2.76
C LYS A 370 23.00 5.81 2.06
N LEU A 371 22.49 6.94 2.55
CA LEU A 371 22.74 8.25 1.94
C LEU A 371 24.25 8.56 1.87
N GLY A 372 24.70 9.02 0.70
CA GLY A 372 26.10 9.33 0.42
C GLY A 372 26.99 8.10 0.20
N THR A 373 26.41 6.90 0.09
CA THR A 373 27.13 5.64 -0.15
C THR A 373 26.68 5.00 -1.48
N GLU A 374 27.48 4.08 -2.03
CA GLU A 374 27.10 3.31 -3.23
C GLU A 374 25.83 2.47 -3.01
N ALA A 375 25.48 2.16 -1.75
CA ALA A 375 24.27 1.40 -1.41
C ALA A 375 22.98 2.21 -1.59
N ALA A 376 23.04 3.53 -1.86
CA ALA A 376 21.87 4.36 -2.14
C ALA A 376 21.01 3.84 -3.31
N LEU A 377 21.63 3.07 -4.23
CA LEU A 377 20.98 2.47 -5.40
C LEU A 377 20.55 1.01 -5.19
N SER A 378 20.65 0.49 -3.96
CA SER A 378 20.31 -0.92 -3.68
C SER A 378 18.81 -1.20 -3.83
N THR A 379 18.49 -2.40 -4.32
CA THR A 379 17.12 -2.89 -4.47
C THR A 379 16.92 -4.15 -3.65
N PRO A 380 15.77 -4.31 -2.97
CA PRO A 380 15.45 -5.57 -2.30
C PRO A 380 15.31 -6.72 -3.29
N THR A 381 15.55 -7.95 -2.84
CA THR A 381 15.49 -9.17 -3.66
C THR A 381 14.34 -10.08 -3.20
N THR A 382 13.69 -10.77 -4.14
CA THR A 382 12.72 -11.83 -3.82
C THR A 382 13.34 -13.22 -3.82
N ALA A 383 14.67 -13.30 -4.03
CA ALA A 383 15.40 -14.55 -3.90
C ALA A 383 15.35 -15.08 -2.45
N PRO A 384 15.37 -16.40 -2.24
CA PRO A 384 15.49 -16.98 -0.91
C PRO A 384 16.76 -16.51 -0.19
N GLU A 385 16.66 -16.26 1.12
CA GLU A 385 17.84 -16.04 1.97
C GLU A 385 18.53 -17.40 2.27
N GLU A 386 19.87 -17.44 2.24
CA GLU A 386 20.67 -18.68 2.46
C GLU A 386 20.74 -19.16 3.91
#